data_AF-A0A3B8XHT1-F1
#
_entry.id   AF-A0A3B8XHT1-F1
#
_cell.length_a   1.000
_cell.length_b   1.000
_cell.length_c   1.000
_cell.angle_alpha   90.00
_cell.angle_beta   90.00
_cell.angle_gamma   90.00
#
_symmetry.space_group_name_H-M   'P 1'
#
loop_
_entity.id
_entity.type
_entity.pdbx_description
1 polymer ?
#
loop_
_entity_poly.entity_id
_entity_poly.type
_entity_poly.pdbx_seq_one_letter_code
_entity_poly.pdbx_strand_id
1 'polypeptide(L)'
;MIAMLISASSSVFAAGGGGSNAVFVETNGTTGNAILAYRRADDGTLTQVENYPTGGLGGAASGAAVDPLASQGALGYDSAHGLLLA
;
A
#
# COMPACT_ATOMS: atom_id res chain seq x y z
N MET A 1 -9.89 -25.89 -17.17
CA MET A 1 -9.36 -25.41 -15.88
C MET A 1 -8.06 -24.66 -16.19
N ILE A 2 -8.12 -23.33 -16.22
CA ILE A 2 -6.95 -22.47 -16.49
C ILE A 2 -6.43 -22.01 -15.13
N ALA A 3 -5.20 -22.41 -14.78
CA ALA A 3 -4.52 -21.93 -13.59
C ALA A 3 -4.02 -20.51 -13.86
N MET A 4 -4.64 -19.52 -13.21
CA MET A 4 -4.15 -18.14 -13.22
C MET A 4 -3.10 -18.03 -12.11
N LEU A 5 -1.83 -17.89 -12.49
CA LEU A 5 -0.77 -17.57 -11.53
C LEU A 5 -0.99 -16.14 -11.03
N ILE A 6 -1.23 -15.99 -9.73
CA ILE A 6 -1.35 -14.70 -9.06
C ILE A 6 0.08 -14.28 -8.69
N SER A 7 0.67 -13.35 -9.44
CA SER A 7 1.99 -12.80 -9.11
C SER A 7 1.80 -11.74 -8.03
N ALA A 8 2.24 -12.03 -6.80
CA ALA A 8 2.36 -11.01 -5.76
C ALA A 8 3.68 -10.26 -5.95
N SER A 9 3.62 -8.97 -6.30
CA SER A 9 4.80 -8.13 -6.45
C SER A 9 5.05 -7.36 -5.15
N SER A 10 6.11 -7.72 -4.42
CA SER A 10 6.54 -7.00 -3.21
C SER A 10 7.38 -5.79 -3.62
N SER A 11 6.95 -4.59 -3.23
CA SER A 11 7.72 -3.35 -3.45
C SER A 11 8.62 -3.09 -2.26
N VAL A 12 9.94 -3.16 -2.45
CA VAL A 12 10.93 -2.93 -1.38
C VAL A 12 11.43 -1.48 -1.47
N PHE A 13 10.95 -0.61 -0.59
CA PHE A 13 11.49 0.75 -0.46
C PHE A 13 12.60 0.79 0.59
N ALA A 14 13.81 1.17 0.20
CA ALA A 14 14.87 1.50 1.14
C ALA A 14 14.71 2.96 1.56
N ALA A 15 14.37 3.21 2.82
CA ALA A 15 14.24 4.55 3.37
C ALA A 15 15.62 5.24 3.50
N GLY A 16 16.11 5.85 2.41
CA GLY A 16 17.27 6.73 2.44
C GLY A 16 16.91 8.08 3.07
N GLY A 17 17.32 8.31 4.32
CA GLY A 17 17.43 9.64 4.96
C GLY A 17 16.15 10.46 5.19
N GLY A 18 14.98 10.04 4.70
CA GLY A 18 13.71 10.78 4.81
C GLY A 18 12.72 10.23 5.85
N GLY A 19 13.16 9.32 6.72
CA GLY A 19 12.30 8.48 7.56
C GLY A 19 11.48 9.19 8.65
N SER A 20 11.71 10.48 8.92
CA SER A 20 10.95 11.20 9.95
C SER A 20 9.56 11.67 9.52
N ASN A 21 9.29 11.78 8.20
CA ASN A 21 8.09 12.44 7.68
C ASN A 21 7.45 11.74 6.46
N ALA A 22 7.76 10.47 6.19
CA ALA A 22 7.11 9.73 5.12
C ALA A 22 5.77 9.13 5.59
N VAL A 23 4.75 9.19 4.74
CA VAL A 23 3.45 8.53 4.96
C VAL A 23 3.15 7.64 3.76
N PHE A 24 2.74 6.40 4.02
CA PHE A 24 2.39 5.43 2.99
C PHE A 24 0.93 5.00 3.18
N VAL A 25 0.18 4.96 2.08
CA VAL A 25 -1.24 4.57 2.06
C VAL A 25 -1.44 3.52 0.99
N GLU A 26 -2.09 2.41 1.33
CA GLU A 26 -2.54 1.43 0.35
C GLU A 26 -3.96 1.76 -0.12
N THR A 27 -4.18 1.78 -1.45
CA THR A 27 -5.52 1.94 -2.02
C THR A 27 -6.26 0.61 -2.04
N ASN A 28 -7.59 0.62 -1.89
CA ASN A 28 -8.42 -0.57 -2.03
C ASN A 28 -9.22 -0.53 -3.34
N GLY A 29 -8.65 -1.03 -4.44
CA GLY A 29 -9.24 -1.03 -5.77
C GLY A 29 -9.57 -2.44 -6.26
N THR A 30 -10.79 -2.66 -6.74
CA THR A 30 -11.21 -3.92 -7.37
C THR A 30 -10.51 -4.19 -8.70
N THR A 31 -9.86 -3.17 -9.28
CA THR A 31 -9.08 -3.24 -10.52
C THR A 31 -7.58 -3.06 -10.30
N GLY A 32 -7.12 -2.94 -9.05
CA GLY A 32 -5.72 -2.76 -8.70
C GLY A 32 -5.52 -1.95 -7.42
N ASN A 33 -4.59 -2.41 -6.57
CA ASN A 33 -4.09 -1.68 -5.42
C ASN A 33 -2.74 -1.04 -5.72
N ALA A 34 -2.47 0.10 -5.08
CA ALA A 34 -1.21 0.81 -5.13
C ALA A 34 -0.80 1.32 -3.74
N ILE A 35 0.51 1.44 -3.54
CA ILE A 35 1.09 2.19 -2.42
C ILE A 35 1.32 3.63 -2.88
N LEU A 36 0.62 4.56 -2.24
CA LEU A 36 0.83 5.99 -2.41
C LEU A 36 1.85 6.46 -1.37
N ALA A 37 2.94 7.06 -1.82
CA ALA A 37 3.96 7.63 -0.95
C ALA A 37 3.78 9.15 -0.85
N TYR A 38 3.78 9.68 0.36
CA TYR A 38 3.66 11.10 0.65
C TYR A 38 4.85 11.59 1.46
N ARG A 39 5.27 12.82 1.16
CA ARG A 39 6.05 13.64 2.07
C ARG A 39 5.09 14.45 2.94
N ARG A 40 5.23 14.34 4.26
CA ARG A 40 4.53 15.15 5.25
C ARG A 40 5.37 16.39 5.60
N ALA A 41 4.79 17.57 5.52
CA ALA A 41 5.38 18.79 6.06
C ALA A 41 5.17 18.89 7.58
N ASP A 42 5.90 19.77 8.26
CA ASP A 42 5.82 19.92 9.72
C ASP A 42 4.42 20.37 10.21
N ASP A 43 3.66 21.05 9.35
CA ASP A 43 2.26 21.43 9.59
C ASP A 43 1.26 20.27 9.34
N GLY A 44 1.75 19.11 8.92
CA GLY A 44 0.97 17.92 8.62
C GLY A 44 0.48 17.81 7.18
N THR A 45 0.74 18.81 6.32
CA THR A 45 0.34 18.78 4.91
C THR A 45 1.01 17.61 4.18
N LEU A 46 0.22 16.82 3.44
CA LEU A 46 0.72 15.69 2.64
C LEU A 46 0.88 16.10 1.19
N THR A 47 2.09 15.95 0.66
CA THR A 47 2.38 16.05 -0.77
C THR A 47 2.67 14.65 -1.30
N GLN A 48 1.86 14.16 -2.23
CA GLN A 48 2.15 12.88 -2.87
C GLN A 48 3.45 13.01 -3.67
N VAL A 49 4.35 12.06 -3.50
CA VAL A 49 5.63 12.02 -4.21
C VAL A 49 5.69 10.88 -5.20
N GLU A 50 5.08 9.73 -4.89
CA GLU A 50 5.10 8.57 -5.79
C GLU A 50 3.86 7.66 -5.68
N ASN A 51 3.69 6.81 -6.70
CA ASN A 51 2.68 5.76 -6.77
C ASN A 51 3.30 4.44 -7.24
N TYR A 52 3.12 3.38 -6.44
CA TYR A 52 3.66 2.06 -6.72
C TYR A 52 2.55 1.02 -6.85
N PRO A 53 2.26 0.52 -8.06
CA PRO A 53 1.32 -0.57 -8.25
C PRO A 53 1.79 -1.83 -7.53
N THR A 54 0.92 -2.42 -6.69
CA THR A 54 1.22 -3.68 -5.98
C THR A 54 1.01 -4.91 -6.86
N GLY A 55 0.21 -4.78 -7.92
CA GLY A 55 -0.30 -5.90 -8.71
C GLY A 55 -1.40 -6.72 -8.01
N GLY A 56 -1.68 -6.43 -6.73
CA GLY A 56 -2.79 -7.01 -5.98
C GLY A 56 -4.12 -6.33 -6.29
N LEU A 57 -5.22 -7.01 -5.94
CA LEU A 57 -6.58 -6.49 -6.01
C LEU A 57 -7.16 -6.39 -4.60
N GLY A 58 -7.96 -5.36 -4.35
CA GLY A 58 -8.76 -5.27 -3.14
C GLY A 58 -9.81 -6.37 -3.07
N GLY A 59 -9.95 -7.01 -1.92
CA GLY A 59 -11.05 -7.94 -1.67
C GLY A 59 -12.34 -7.18 -1.40
N ALA A 60 -13.43 -7.55 -2.06
CA ALA A 60 -14.78 -7.13 -1.66
C ALA A 60 -15.39 -8.25 -0.81
N ALA A 61 -15.72 -7.98 0.45
CA ALA A 61 -16.46 -8.93 1.26
C ALA A 61 -17.85 -9.16 0.62
N SER A 62 -18.16 -10.38 0.20
CA SER A 62 -19.46 -10.73 -0.37
C SER A 62 -20.57 -10.38 0.63
N GLY A 63 -21.45 -9.43 0.26
CA GLY A 63 -22.53 -8.94 1.12
C GLY A 63 -22.27 -7.62 1.86
N ALA A 64 -21.08 -7.02 1.76
CA ALA A 64 -20.81 -5.70 2.34
C ALA A 64 -21.36 -4.57 1.45
N ALA A 65 -22.60 -4.13 1.72
CA ALA A 65 -23.20 -2.97 1.06
C ALA A 65 -22.55 -1.63 1.50
N VAL A 66 -21.88 -1.63 2.66
CA VAL A 66 -21.18 -0.49 3.23
C VAL A 66 -19.83 -1.02 3.74
N ASP A 67 -18.76 -0.49 3.16
CA ASP A 67 -17.35 -0.78 3.43
C ASP A 67 -16.80 -2.17 3.00
N PRO A 68 -16.40 -2.31 1.71
CA PRO A 68 -15.71 -3.50 1.23
C PRO A 68 -14.20 -3.52 1.58
N LEU A 69 -13.69 -2.81 2.60
CA LEU A 69 -12.27 -2.92 2.98
C LEU A 69 -11.96 -4.32 3.56
N ALA A 70 -11.55 -5.25 2.71
CA ALA A 70 -10.88 -6.48 3.15
C ALA A 70 -9.37 -6.30 3.38
N SER A 71 -8.84 -5.09 3.21
CA SER A 71 -7.41 -4.75 3.18
C SER A 71 -6.91 -3.99 4.43
N GLN A 72 -7.74 -3.80 5.47
CA GLN A 72 -7.25 -3.24 6.73
C GLN A 72 -6.15 -4.15 7.33
N GLY A 73 -4.96 -3.59 7.54
CA GLY A 73 -3.83 -4.30 8.16
C GLY A 73 -2.89 -5.03 7.18
N ALA A 74 -3.02 -4.83 5.87
CA ALA A 74 -2.11 -5.42 4.88
C ALA A 74 -0.69 -4.80 4.90
N LEU A 75 -0.54 -3.57 5.41
CA LEU A 75 0.75 -2.90 5.49
C LEU A 75 1.53 -3.30 6.75
N GLY A 76 2.68 -3.94 6.55
CA GLY A 76 3.69 -4.18 7.58
C GLY A 76 4.89 -3.25 7.42
N TYR A 77 5.36 -2.63 8.51
CA TYR A 77 6.62 -1.88 8.52
C TYR A 77 7.65 -2.59 9.39
N ASP A 78 8.75 -3.01 8.76
CA ASP A 78 9.93 -3.52 9.45
C ASP A 78 10.90 -2.35 9.67
N SER A 79 10.87 -1.78 10.87
CA SER A 79 11.73 -0.66 11.25
C SER A 79 13.20 -1.02 11.37
N ALA A 80 13.54 -2.30 11.57
CA ALA A 80 14.94 -2.73 11.69
C ALA A 80 15.65 -2.67 10.33
N HIS A 81 14.91 -2.95 9.25
CA HIS A 81 15.43 -2.94 7.88
C HIS A 81 14.90 -1.77 7.03
N GLY A 82 13.99 -0.96 7.58
CA GLY A 82 13.38 0.17 6.89
C GLY A 82 12.48 -0.26 5.73
N LEU A 83 11.84 -1.42 5.83
CA LEU A 83 11.05 -2.03 4.75
C LEU A 83 9.55 -1.88 4.99
N LEU A 84 8.83 -1.51 3.93
CA LEU A 84 7.37 -1.57 3.87
C LEU A 84 6.96 -2.81 3.07
N LEU A 85 6.04 -3.61 3.61
CA LEU A 85 5.55 -4.86 3.05
C LEU A 85 4.04 -4.73 2.79
N ALA A 86 3.61 -5.19 1.62
CA ALA A 86 2.22 -5.20 1.13
C ALA A 86 1.97 -6.49 0.33
#